data_AF-A0A355IJ11-F1
#
_entry.id   AF-A0A355IJ11-F1
#
_cell.length_a   1.000
_cell.length_b   1.000
_cell.length_c   1.000
_cell.angle_alpha   90.00
_cell.angle_beta   90.00
_cell.angle_gamma   90.00
#
_symmetry.space_group_name_H-M   'P 1'
#
loop_
_entity.id
_entity.type
_entity.pdbx_description
1 polymer ?
#
loop_
_entity_poly.entity_id
_entity_poly.type
_entity_poly.pdbx_seq_one_letter_code
_entity_poly.pdbx_strand_id
1 'polypeptide(L)'
;MNVGIWMLLLLVGYYALLLLIAKWVGRQRGNDAFFTGNHTSPWYVVAIGMIGTSVSGVSFISVPGMVRENGFLYMQTVLGFFVGYILIAKVLLPLYYRLNTASIYEYLSLRFGPRAYKTGAAYFLLAKSLG
;
A
#
# COMPACT_ATOMS: atom_id res chain seq x y z
N MET A 1 -24.41 -18.61 -25.12
CA MET A 1 -24.32 -18.18 -23.72
C MET A 1 -23.73 -16.77 -23.67
N ASN A 2 -24.34 -15.87 -22.91
CA ASN A 2 -24.09 -14.44 -22.99
C ASN A 2 -22.84 -14.05 -22.18
N VAL A 3 -21.88 -13.37 -22.79
CA VAL A 3 -20.58 -12.99 -22.16
C VAL A 3 -20.77 -12.21 -20.86
N GLY A 4 -21.84 -11.40 -20.77
CA GLY A 4 -22.15 -10.64 -19.56
C GLY A 4 -22.42 -11.51 -18.32
N ILE A 5 -23.01 -12.71 -18.48
CA ILE A 5 -23.28 -13.61 -17.36
C ILE A 5 -21.96 -14.13 -16.78
N TRP A 6 -20.99 -14.46 -17.63
CA TRP A 6 -19.67 -14.91 -17.18
C TRP A 6 -18.90 -13.82 -16.44
N MET A 7 -18.98 -12.57 -16.90
CA MET A 7 -18.35 -11.44 -16.22
C MET A 7 -18.93 -11.21 -14.82
N LEU A 8 -20.26 -11.27 -14.69
CA LEU A 8 -20.93 -11.12 -13.40
C LEU A 8 -20.56 -12.25 -12.44
N LEU A 9 -20.52 -13.50 -12.91
CA LEU A 9 -20.12 -14.64 -12.09
C LEU A 9 -18.67 -14.51 -11.60
N LEU A 10 -17.75 -14.07 -12.46
CA LEU A 10 -16.36 -13.82 -12.07
C LEU A 10 -16.26 -12.72 -11.01
N LEU A 11 -16.98 -11.62 -11.19
CA LEU A 11 -16.96 -10.50 -10.25
C LEU A 11 -17.52 -10.91 -8.88
N VAL A 12 -18.68 -11.57 -8.84
CA VAL A 12 -19.29 -12.05 -7.60
C VAL A 12 -18.38 -13.09 -6.93
N GLY A 13 -17.81 -14.03 -7.68
CA GLY A 13 -16.87 -15.02 -7.17
C GLY A 13 -15.62 -14.39 -6.55
N TYR A 14 -15.04 -13.38 -7.21
CA TYR A 14 -13.89 -12.64 -6.72
C TYR A 14 -14.18 -11.93 -5.39
N TYR A 15 -15.27 -11.16 -5.30
CA TYR A 15 -15.65 -10.47 -4.06
C TYR A 15 -16.02 -11.46 -2.94
N ALA A 16 -16.69 -12.56 -3.26
CA ALA A 16 -17.01 -13.60 -2.28
C ALA A 16 -15.72 -14.22 -1.71
N LEU A 17 -14.74 -14.54 -2.55
CA LEU A 17 -13.44 -15.04 -2.12
C LEU A 17 -12.71 -14.03 -1.21
N LEU A 18 -12.69 -12.75 -1.58
CA LEU A 18 -12.09 -11.70 -0.76
C LEU A 18 -12.75 -11.61 0.62
N LEU A 19 -14.08 -11.63 0.69
CA LEU A 19 -14.82 -11.57 1.96
C LEU A 19 -14.59 -12.81 2.82
N LEU A 20 -14.47 -14.00 2.20
CA LEU A 20 -14.13 -15.23 2.91
C LEU A 20 -12.72 -15.16 3.51
N ILE A 21 -11.73 -14.71 2.74
CA ILE A 21 -10.36 -14.51 3.22
C ILE A 21 -10.35 -13.47 4.34
N ALA A 22 -11.02 -12.33 4.16
CA ALA A 22 -11.09 -11.27 5.17
C ALA A 22 -11.73 -11.77 6.47
N LYS A 23 -12.81 -12.56 6.39
CA LYS A 23 -13.46 -13.17 7.56
C LYS A 23 -12.56 -14.21 8.23
N TRP A 24 -11.78 -14.97 7.47
CA TRP A 24 -10.88 -15.97 8.03
C TRP A 24 -9.69 -15.32 8.76
N VAL A 25 -9.06 -14.32 8.13
CA VAL A 25 -7.91 -13.59 8.68
C VAL A 25 -8.32 -12.65 9.81
N GLY A 26 -9.48 -12.01 9.73
CA GLY A 26 -9.97 -11.02 10.70
C GLY A 26 -10.47 -11.59 12.03
N ARG A 27 -10.52 -12.92 12.20
CA ARG A 27 -11.03 -13.58 13.43
C ARG A 27 -10.06 -13.55 14.60
N GLN A 28 -8.83 -13.11 14.40
CA GLN A 28 -7.84 -13.08 15.46
C GLN A 28 -7.10 -11.73 15.44
N ARG A 29 -7.05 -11.09 16.62
CA ARG A 29 -5.91 -10.37 17.23
C ARG A 29 -6.19 -8.89 17.61
N GLY A 30 -5.47 -8.44 18.64
CA GLY A 30 -5.48 -7.06 19.15
C GLY A 30 -4.74 -6.06 18.25
N ASN A 31 -4.64 -4.80 18.70
CA ASN A 31 -4.12 -3.67 17.91
C ASN A 31 -2.77 -3.95 17.22
N ASP A 32 -1.81 -4.56 17.90
CA ASP A 32 -0.47 -4.78 17.34
C ASP A 32 -0.49 -5.69 16.12
N ALA A 33 -1.33 -6.72 16.15
CA ALA A 33 -1.48 -7.59 15.00
C ALA A 33 -2.23 -6.95 13.84
N PHE A 34 -3.15 -6.02 14.14
CA PHE A 34 -3.90 -5.30 13.12
C PHE A 34 -3.00 -4.31 12.37
N PHE A 35 -2.14 -3.57 13.08
CA PHE A 35 -1.30 -2.54 12.47
C PHE A 35 0.08 -3.04 12.02
N THR A 36 0.70 -3.96 12.76
CA THR A 36 2.10 -4.40 12.50
C THR A 36 2.22 -5.87 12.08
N GLY A 37 1.12 -6.62 12.13
CA GLY A 37 1.16 -8.07 11.88
C GLY A 37 2.02 -8.84 12.88
N ASN A 38 2.23 -8.29 14.08
CA ASN A 38 3.19 -8.78 15.09
C ASN A 38 4.64 -8.91 14.58
N HIS A 39 5.00 -8.24 13.47
CA HIS A 39 6.29 -8.41 12.80
C HIS A 39 6.63 -9.87 12.42
N THR A 40 5.65 -10.77 12.32
CA THR A 40 5.85 -12.19 11.96
C THR A 40 5.43 -12.54 10.53
N SER A 41 4.93 -11.56 9.77
CA SER A 41 4.50 -11.77 8.40
C SER A 41 5.68 -12.17 7.49
N PRO A 42 5.56 -13.26 6.71
CA PRO A 42 6.58 -13.64 5.76
C PRO A 42 6.81 -12.54 4.71
N TRP A 43 8.08 -12.30 4.35
CA TRP A 43 8.47 -11.18 3.48
C TRP A 43 7.74 -11.18 2.12
N TYR A 44 7.45 -12.36 1.55
CA TYR A 44 6.77 -12.47 0.26
C TYR A 44 5.30 -12.05 0.34
N VAL A 45 4.63 -12.30 1.47
CA VAL A 45 3.25 -11.84 1.71
C VAL A 45 3.22 -10.31 1.77
N VAL A 46 4.18 -9.73 2.48
CA VAL A 46 4.34 -8.27 2.58
C VAL A 46 4.63 -7.67 1.21
N ALA A 47 5.54 -8.26 0.43
CA ALA A 47 5.90 -7.78 -0.90
C ALA A 47 4.70 -7.79 -1.87
N ILE A 48 3.93 -8.88 -1.92
CA ILE A 48 2.72 -8.97 -2.75
C ILE A 48 1.69 -7.91 -2.32
N GLY A 49 1.47 -7.75 -1.02
CA GLY A 49 0.59 -6.71 -0.49
C GLY A 49 1.04 -5.29 -0.85
N MET A 50 2.34 -5.01 -0.76
CA MET A 50 2.92 -3.71 -1.14
C MET A 50 2.75 -3.39 -2.63
N ILE A 51 2.95 -4.37 -3.52
CA ILE A 51 2.72 -4.19 -4.95
C ILE A 51 1.23 -3.91 -5.20
N GLY A 52 0.34 -4.69 -4.58
CA GLY A 52 -1.11 -4.54 -4.72
C GLY A 52 -1.62 -3.18 -4.22
N THR A 53 -1.00 -2.58 -3.22
CA THR A 53 -1.37 -1.24 -2.73
C THR A 53 -0.76 -0.10 -3.53
N SER A 54 0.37 -0.33 -4.21
CA SER A 54 1.08 0.70 -4.99
C SER A 54 0.51 0.89 -6.39
N VAL A 55 -0.13 -0.13 -6.97
CA VAL A 55 -0.71 -0.08 -8.32
C VAL A 55 -2.20 0.24 -8.24
N SER A 56 -2.62 1.35 -8.84
CA SER A 56 -4.02 1.75 -8.94
C SER A 56 -4.61 1.48 -10.33
N GLY A 57 -5.94 1.49 -10.43
CA GLY A 57 -6.63 1.44 -11.73
C GLY A 57 -6.26 2.60 -12.65
N VAL A 58 -5.97 3.79 -12.08
CA VAL A 58 -5.50 4.95 -12.85
C VAL A 58 -4.14 4.64 -13.48
N SER A 59 -3.18 4.11 -12.72
CA SER A 59 -1.86 3.73 -13.25
C SER A 59 -1.97 2.65 -14.33
N PHE A 60 -2.86 1.67 -14.15
CA PHE A 60 -3.05 0.57 -15.09
C PHE A 60 -3.51 1.03 -16.48
N ILE A 61 -4.34 2.07 -16.53
CA ILE A 61 -4.83 2.65 -17.78
C ILE A 61 -3.87 3.72 -18.31
N SER A 62 -3.36 4.59 -17.44
CA SER A 62 -2.60 5.78 -17.85
C SER A 62 -1.20 5.46 -18.34
N VAL A 63 -0.49 4.50 -17.74
CA VAL A 63 0.90 4.19 -18.12
C VAL A 63 0.98 3.64 -19.56
N PRO A 64 0.18 2.65 -19.98
CA PRO A 64 0.14 2.24 -21.39
C PRO A 64 -0.29 3.37 -22.34
N GLY A 65 -1.23 4.22 -21.90
CA GLY A 65 -1.65 5.41 -22.64
C GLY A 65 -0.49 6.37 -22.89
N MET A 66 0.34 6.62 -21.87
CA MET A 66 1.57 7.41 -21.99
C MET A 66 2.60 6.74 -22.88
N VAL A 67 2.73 5.41 -22.86
CA VAL A 67 3.65 4.72 -23.77
C VAL A 67 3.26 4.91 -25.23
N ARG A 68 1.96 4.91 -25.53
CA ARG A 68 1.44 5.18 -26.88
C ARG A 68 1.79 6.59 -27.37
N GLU A 69 1.72 7.59 -26.49
CA GLU A 69 1.91 9.00 -26.86
C GLU A 69 3.37 9.48 -26.74
N ASN A 70 4.08 9.02 -25.71
CA ASN A 70 5.37 9.53 -25.27
C ASN A 70 6.46 8.44 -25.19
N GLY A 71 6.17 7.22 -25.64
CA GLY A 71 7.11 6.09 -25.57
C GLY A 71 7.54 5.75 -24.14
N PHE A 72 8.81 5.41 -23.95
CA PHE A 72 9.33 4.95 -22.66
C PHE A 72 9.76 6.07 -21.70
N LEU A 73 9.29 7.31 -21.88
CA LEU A 73 9.65 8.42 -20.97
C LEU A 73 9.26 8.14 -19.51
N TYR A 74 8.15 7.42 -19.27
CA TYR A 74 7.74 6.99 -17.93
C TYR A 74 8.78 6.09 -17.22
N MET A 75 9.69 5.46 -17.97
CA MET A 75 10.72 4.58 -17.40
C MET A 75 11.69 5.34 -16.48
N GLN A 76 11.89 6.65 -16.70
CA GLN A 76 12.68 7.49 -15.81
C GLN A 76 12.06 7.54 -14.40
N THR A 77 10.73 7.64 -14.32
CA THR A 77 9.98 7.59 -13.06
C THR A 77 10.12 6.23 -12.39
N VAL A 78 10.05 5.14 -13.15
CA VAL A 78 10.23 3.77 -12.66
C VAL A 78 11.63 3.58 -12.05
N LEU A 79 12.68 4.08 -12.72
CA LEU A 79 14.04 4.08 -12.18
C LEU A 79 14.16 4.92 -10.90
N GLY A 80 13.47 6.06 -10.84
CA GLY A 80 13.36 6.87 -9.62
C GLY A 80 12.74 6.10 -8.45
N PHE A 81 11.66 5.35 -8.69
CA PHE A 81 11.05 4.49 -7.66
C PHE A 81 12.01 3.39 -7.19
N PHE A 82 12.78 2.78 -8.09
CA PHE A 82 13.77 1.78 -7.72
C PHE A 82 14.82 2.33 -6.73
N VAL A 83 15.39 3.50 -7.03
CA VAL A 83 16.34 4.18 -6.12
C VAL A 83 15.66 4.56 -4.80
N GLY A 84 14.43 5.08 -4.87
CA GLY A 84 13.62 5.41 -3.69
C GLY A 84 13.40 4.21 -2.77
N TYR A 85 13.08 3.04 -3.32
CA TYR A 85 12.91 1.81 -2.55
C TYR A 85 14.20 1.34 -1.89
N ILE A 86 15.36 1.50 -2.55
CA ILE A 86 16.66 1.22 -1.92
C ILE A 86 16.87 2.12 -0.70
N LEU A 87 16.58 3.43 -0.82
CA LEU A 87 16.69 4.36 0.31
C LEU A 87 15.72 4.00 1.44
N ILE A 88 14.47 3.68 1.13
CA ILE A 88 13.48 3.24 2.13
C ILE A 88 13.99 2.00 2.85
N ALA A 89 14.45 0.98 2.10
CA ALA A 89 14.91 -0.28 2.66
C ALA A 89 16.18 -0.13 3.53
N LYS A 90 17.10 0.76 3.16
CA LYS A 90 18.40 0.92 3.84
C LYS A 90 18.41 1.97 4.95
N VAL A 91 17.52 2.96 4.91
CA VAL A 91 17.54 4.10 5.83
C VAL A 91 16.27 4.17 6.68
N LEU A 92 15.10 4.21 6.04
CA LEU A 92 13.85 4.44 6.74
C LEU A 92 13.37 3.18 7.49
N LEU A 93 13.44 2.01 6.86
CA LEU A 93 12.98 0.77 7.48
C LEU A 93 13.77 0.42 8.76
N PRO A 94 15.13 0.47 8.79
CA PRO A 94 15.87 0.22 10.02
C PRO A 94 15.56 1.23 11.13
N LEU A 95 15.32 2.50 10.77
CA LEU A 95 14.95 3.55 11.71
C LEU A 95 13.61 3.27 12.40
N TYR A 96 12.57 2.95 11.61
CA TYR A 96 11.23 2.69 12.15
C TYR A 96 11.17 1.42 12.99
N TYR A 97 11.89 0.36 12.57
CA TYR A 97 12.00 -0.87 13.35
C TYR A 97 12.73 -0.64 14.68
N ARG A 98 13.80 0.17 14.69
CA ARG A 98 14.54 0.49 15.93
C ARG A 98 13.70 1.29 16.92
N LEU A 99 12.85 2.18 16.43
CA LEU A 99 12.00 3.02 17.27
C LEU A 99 10.67 2.36 17.65
N ASN A 100 10.40 1.16 17.12
CA ASN A 100 9.17 0.38 17.33
C ASN A 100 7.89 1.22 17.09
N THR A 101 7.92 2.09 16.08
CA THR A 101 6.80 2.96 15.74
C THR A 101 5.81 2.22 14.85
N ALA A 102 4.52 2.28 15.17
CA ALA A 102 3.46 1.67 14.37
C ALA A 102 3.11 2.51 13.12
N SER A 103 3.47 3.80 13.11
CA SER A 103 3.26 4.69 11.97
C SER A 103 4.42 5.64 11.74
N ILE A 104 4.59 6.10 10.49
CA ILE A 104 5.58 7.13 10.15
C ILE A 104 5.31 8.48 10.84
N TYR A 105 4.06 8.74 11.26
CA TYR A 105 3.69 9.98 11.95
C TYR A 105 4.11 9.94 13.41
N GLU A 106 4.14 8.76 14.02
CA GLU A 106 4.65 8.59 15.38
C GLU A 106 6.13 9.00 15.46
N TYR A 107 6.92 8.71 14.42
CA TYR A 107 8.27 9.26 14.28
C TYR A 107 8.28 10.79 14.26
N LEU A 108 7.33 11.46 13.60
CA LEU A 108 7.22 12.92 13.63
C LEU A 108 6.93 13.43 15.05
N SER A 109 6.14 12.70 15.83
CA SER A 109 5.89 13.01 17.25
C SER A 109 7.19 12.96 18.05
N LEU A 110 7.97 11.89 17.90
CA LEU A 110 9.24 11.70 18.60
C LEU A 110 10.28 12.75 18.24
N ARG A 111 10.32 13.17 16.96
CA ARG A 111 11.36 14.09 16.46
C ARG A 111 11.00 15.57 16.56
N PHE A 112 9.74 15.92 16.33
CA PHE A 112 9.27 17.30 16.17
C PHE A 112 8.08 17.65 17.08
N GLY A 113 7.58 16.69 17.85
CA GLY A 113 6.52 16.87 18.83
C GLY A 113 5.10 16.66 18.28
N PRO A 114 4.08 16.78 19.14
CA PRO A 114 2.70 16.37 18.84
C PRO A 114 2.04 17.15 17.70
N ARG A 115 2.47 18.39 17.44
CA ARG A 115 1.94 19.21 16.34
C ARG A 115 2.32 18.62 14.97
N ALA A 116 3.55 18.13 14.83
CA ALA A 116 4.02 17.48 13.61
C ALA A 116 3.29 16.15 13.36
N TYR A 117 3.03 15.38 14.42
CA TYR A 117 2.19 14.18 14.35
C TYR A 117 0.79 14.50 13.78
N LYS A 118 0.09 15.46 14.41
CA LYS A 118 -1.29 15.80 14.03
C LYS A 118 -1.39 16.33 12.61
N THR A 119 -0.45 17.19 12.21
CA THR A 119 -0.43 17.78 10.87
C THR A 119 -0.12 16.73 9.80
N GLY A 120 0.89 15.88 10.01
CA GLY A 120 1.24 14.80 9.09
C GLY A 120 0.10 13.78 8.93
N ALA A 121 -0.47 13.33 10.05
CA ALA A 121 -1.59 12.40 10.02
C ALA A 121 -2.85 13.01 9.36
N ALA A 122 -3.16 14.27 9.66
CA ALA A 122 -4.30 14.96 9.04
C ALA A 122 -4.12 15.12 7.52
N TYR A 123 -2.94 15.55 7.07
CA TYR A 123 -2.66 15.68 5.64
C TYR A 123 -2.79 14.34 4.91
N PHE A 124 -2.28 13.26 5.51
CA PHE A 124 -2.44 11.93 4.94
C PHE A 124 -3.89 11.50 4.81
N LEU A 125 -4.70 11.68 5.86
CA LEU A 125 -6.12 11.34 5.83
C LEU A 125 -6.85 12.15 4.77
N LEU A 126 -6.59 13.47 4.69
CA LEU A 126 -7.17 14.34 3.67
C LEU A 126 -6.79 13.89 2.25
N ALA A 127 -5.49 13.69 1.99
CA ALA A 127 -5.01 13.24 0.68
C ALA A 127 -5.62 11.89 0.31
N LYS A 128 -5.69 10.95 1.25
CA LYS A 128 -6.24 9.61 1.00
C LYS A 128 -7.75 9.60 0.79
N SER A 129 -8.48 10.51 1.44
CA SER A 129 -9.93 10.67 1.27
C SER A 129 -10.30 11.37 -0.04
N LEU A 130 -9.45 12.27 -0.55
CA LEU A 130 -9.70 13.03 -1.77
C LEU A 130 -9.33 12.28 -3.06
N GLY A 131 -8.51 11.23 -2.96
CA GLY A 131 -8.14 10.35 -4.09
C GLY A 131 -6.67 10.46 -4.45
#